data_AF-A0A2E5W3U4-F1
#
_entry.id   AF-A0A2E5W3U4-F1
#
_cell.length_a   1.000
_cell.length_b   1.000
_cell.length_c   1.000
_cell.angle_alpha   90.00
_cell.angle_beta   90.00
_cell.angle_gamma   90.00
#
_symmetry.space_group_name_H-M   'P 1'
#
loop_
_entity.id
_entity.type
_entity.pdbx_description
1 polymer ?
#
loop_
_entity_poly.entity_id
_entity_poly.type
_entity_poly.pdbx_seq_one_letter_code
_entity_poly.pdbx_strand_id
1 'polypeptide(L)'
;MCITLGYAQPKEGIEFKLNTISGIILDSLSSEPLMDVDVDIFTGNGVLKHSTITDENGFYTKNIVGYLWKPKIRFSMHNYKTKKFSLNPKHLDKKNNMTVNSYILPVPENQRIPDLTKSTITKRAETFFIVGNIFYNLIDKNNAERIIISSAKAIEPRDGFILMKINDLHYDVARCYVPQEGKYENLSYILKSLLNEPIFEKSGNPIYLSENYLDPSIIYGKVINISNGMPVMGAEVILTDPFKRRISDENGQYAFQVDKPGNYELTINPPPYYKKTNVSIPTILMKYGKGGWYKSNFYVRP
;
A
#
# COMPACT_ATOMS: atom_id res chain seq x y z
N MET A 1 -21.77 -53.22 -37.27
CA MET A 1 -21.63 -51.76 -37.39
C MET A 1 -21.99 -51.18 -36.03
N CYS A 2 -20.99 -50.92 -35.17
CA CYS A 2 -21.21 -50.45 -33.80
C CYS A 2 -20.94 -48.95 -33.78
N ILE A 3 -21.99 -48.14 -33.64
CA ILE A 3 -21.88 -46.68 -33.55
C ILE A 3 -21.50 -46.36 -32.11
N THR A 4 -20.22 -46.09 -31.87
CA THR A 4 -19.76 -45.53 -30.61
C THR A 4 -20.17 -44.07 -30.52
N LEU A 5 -21.28 -43.80 -29.80
CA LEU A 5 -21.64 -42.47 -29.33
C LEU A 5 -20.59 -42.01 -28.31
N GLY A 6 -19.62 -41.21 -28.76
CA GLY A 6 -18.70 -40.51 -27.87
C GLY A 6 -19.45 -39.46 -27.06
N TYR A 7 -19.77 -39.77 -25.81
CA TYR A 7 -20.17 -38.75 -24.84
C TYR A 7 -18.96 -37.87 -24.53
N ALA A 8 -18.83 -36.75 -25.25
CA ALA A 8 -17.90 -35.70 -24.87
C ALA A 8 -18.36 -35.09 -23.53
N GLN A 9 -17.45 -35.06 -22.55
CA GLN A 9 -17.71 -34.41 -21.26
C GLN A 9 -17.95 -32.91 -21.50
N PRO A 10 -19.08 -32.32 -21.05
CA PRO A 10 -19.34 -30.91 -21.30
C PRO A 10 -18.31 -30.06 -20.54
N LYS A 11 -17.39 -29.41 -21.27
CA LYS A 11 -16.45 -28.40 -20.73
C LYS A 11 -17.19 -27.23 -20.06
N GLU A 12 -18.42 -26.97 -20.47
CA GLU A 12 -19.27 -25.87 -20.02
C GLU A 12 -19.75 -26.00 -18.56
N GLY A 13 -19.58 -27.16 -17.91
CA GLY A 13 -19.95 -27.35 -16.51
C GLY A 13 -18.87 -27.00 -15.48
N ILE A 14 -17.66 -26.66 -15.92
CA ILE A 14 -16.47 -26.59 -15.06
C ILE A 14 -15.99 -25.14 -14.89
N GLU A 15 -16.05 -24.35 -15.95
CA GLU A 15 -15.70 -22.92 -15.97
C GLU A 15 -16.80 -22.12 -16.66
N PHE A 16 -17.10 -20.91 -16.17
CA PHE A 16 -18.03 -20.00 -16.83
C PHE A 16 -17.50 -18.58 -16.84
N LYS A 17 -17.90 -17.81 -17.84
CA LYS A 17 -17.58 -16.39 -17.92
C LYS A 17 -18.49 -15.63 -16.99
N LEU A 18 -17.91 -14.82 -16.11
CA LEU A 18 -18.61 -13.86 -15.27
C LEU A 18 -18.06 -12.49 -15.66
N ASN A 19 -18.91 -11.56 -16.08
CA ASN A 19 -18.48 -10.21 -16.47
C ASN A 19 -18.50 -9.26 -15.29
N THR A 20 -19.60 -9.25 -14.54
CA THR A 20 -19.78 -8.37 -13.38
C THR A 20 -20.55 -9.11 -12.30
N ILE A 21 -20.15 -8.91 -11.05
CA ILE A 21 -20.91 -9.34 -9.88
C ILE A 21 -21.20 -8.15 -8.99
N SER A 22 -22.43 -8.07 -8.51
CA SER A 22 -22.86 -6.99 -7.62
C SER A 22 -23.87 -7.50 -6.60
N GLY A 23 -24.15 -6.70 -5.58
CA GLY A 23 -25.18 -7.02 -4.61
C GLY A 23 -25.13 -6.11 -3.39
N ILE A 24 -26.02 -6.40 -2.45
CA ILE A 24 -26.12 -5.69 -1.17
C ILE A 24 -25.87 -6.67 -0.03
N ILE A 25 -25.08 -6.24 0.95
CA ILE A 25 -24.81 -6.97 2.18
C ILE A 25 -25.48 -6.27 3.36
N LEU A 26 -26.27 -7.03 4.11
CA LEU A 26 -27.03 -6.55 5.25
C LEU A 26 -26.65 -7.31 6.53
N ASP A 27 -26.85 -6.66 7.68
CA ASP A 27 -26.80 -7.33 8.98
C ASP A 27 -28.00 -8.26 9.12
N SER A 28 -27.77 -9.52 9.51
CA SER A 28 -28.86 -10.48 9.69
C SER A 28 -29.84 -10.18 10.84
N LEU A 29 -29.42 -9.38 11.83
CA LEU A 29 -30.21 -9.01 13.00
C LEU A 29 -30.92 -7.67 12.80
N SER A 30 -30.19 -6.62 12.40
CA SER A 30 -30.78 -5.29 12.23
C SER A 30 -31.37 -5.04 10.85
N SER A 31 -31.03 -5.86 9.84
CA SER A 31 -31.35 -5.64 8.43
C SER A 31 -30.77 -4.33 7.85
N GLU A 32 -29.84 -3.70 8.55
CA GLU A 32 -29.15 -2.49 8.09
C GLU A 32 -28.04 -2.85 7.08
N PRO A 33 -27.74 -1.95 6.13
CA PRO A 33 -26.63 -2.13 5.21
C PRO A 33 -25.28 -2.12 5.93
N LEU A 34 -24.38 -3.00 5.50
CA LEU A 34 -23.04 -3.13 6.08
C LEU A 34 -21.96 -2.61 5.14
N MET A 35 -21.31 -1.51 5.55
CA MET A 35 -20.12 -0.94 4.91
C MET A 35 -18.86 -1.72 5.29
N ASP A 36 -17.83 -1.65 4.45
CA ASP A 36 -16.50 -2.24 4.69
C ASP A 36 -16.48 -3.77 4.82
N VAL A 37 -17.47 -4.45 4.25
CA VAL A 37 -17.45 -5.92 4.13
C VAL A 37 -16.51 -6.31 2.99
N ASP A 38 -15.49 -7.10 3.28
CA ASP A 38 -14.62 -7.70 2.26
C ASP A 38 -15.41 -8.72 1.45
N VAL A 39 -15.46 -8.50 0.14
CA VAL A 39 -16.09 -9.37 -0.86
C VAL A 39 -15.02 -9.99 -1.74
N ASP A 40 -14.65 -11.22 -1.41
CA ASP A 40 -13.60 -11.96 -2.08
C ASP A 40 -14.16 -13.04 -3.01
N ILE A 41 -13.57 -13.15 -4.20
CA ILE A 41 -13.92 -14.17 -5.21
C ILE A 41 -12.72 -15.07 -5.43
N PHE A 42 -12.93 -16.35 -5.15
CA PHE A 42 -11.94 -17.41 -5.27
C PHE A 42 -12.27 -18.32 -6.44
N THR A 43 -11.27 -18.92 -7.07
CA THR A 43 -11.45 -20.11 -7.91
C THR A 43 -11.68 -21.36 -7.07
N GLY A 44 -12.07 -22.47 -7.71
CA GLY A 44 -12.35 -23.74 -7.06
C GLY A 44 -11.18 -24.28 -6.22
N ASN A 45 -9.93 -23.96 -6.59
CA ASN A 45 -8.70 -24.34 -5.87
C ASN A 45 -8.32 -23.34 -4.76
N GLY A 46 -9.17 -22.34 -4.49
CA GLY A 46 -8.96 -21.39 -3.40
C GLY A 46 -8.01 -20.24 -3.72
N VAL A 47 -7.62 -20.03 -4.98
CA VAL A 47 -6.83 -18.86 -5.37
C VAL A 47 -7.75 -17.63 -5.43
N LEU A 48 -7.37 -16.56 -4.73
CA LEU A 48 -8.06 -15.27 -4.80
C LEU A 48 -7.89 -14.69 -6.21
N LYS A 49 -8.99 -14.34 -6.86
CA LYS A 49 -8.97 -13.69 -8.19
C LYS A 49 -9.31 -12.22 -8.12
N HIS A 50 -10.33 -11.89 -7.34
CA HIS A 50 -10.82 -10.53 -7.23
C HIS A 50 -11.26 -10.27 -5.79
N SER A 51 -11.10 -9.02 -5.37
CA SER A 51 -11.57 -8.51 -4.08
C SER A 51 -12.15 -7.11 -4.27
N THR A 52 -13.13 -6.76 -3.45
CA THR A 52 -13.76 -5.44 -3.33
C THR A 52 -14.35 -5.30 -1.93
N ILE A 53 -14.71 -4.07 -1.55
CA ILE A 53 -15.40 -3.75 -0.31
C ILE A 53 -16.79 -3.18 -0.60
N THR A 54 -17.71 -3.29 0.37
CA THR A 54 -19.03 -2.64 0.30
C THR A 54 -18.97 -1.16 0.67
N ASP A 55 -19.84 -0.35 0.06
CA ASP A 55 -20.00 1.08 0.36
C ASP A 55 -20.92 1.33 1.57
N GLU A 56 -21.19 2.61 1.86
CA GLU A 56 -22.07 3.07 2.96
C GLU A 56 -23.50 2.51 2.89
N ASN A 57 -23.96 2.12 1.70
CA ASN A 57 -25.27 1.51 1.47
C ASN A 57 -25.20 -0.02 1.45
N GLY A 58 -24.05 -0.59 1.84
CA GLY A 58 -23.80 -2.03 1.82
C GLY A 58 -23.71 -2.62 0.41
N PHE A 59 -23.64 -1.76 -0.62
CA PHE A 59 -23.60 -2.18 -2.00
C PHE A 59 -22.15 -2.44 -2.45
N TYR A 60 -21.99 -3.44 -3.30
CA TYR A 60 -20.72 -3.72 -3.97
C TYR A 60 -20.93 -4.02 -5.44
N THR A 61 -19.91 -3.73 -6.24
CA THR A 61 -19.85 -4.12 -7.66
C THR A 61 -18.43 -4.41 -8.05
N LYS A 62 -18.22 -5.49 -8.82
CA LYS A 62 -16.90 -5.87 -9.31
C LYS A 62 -16.97 -6.42 -10.72
N ASN A 63 -16.21 -5.80 -11.62
CA ASN A 63 -15.93 -6.36 -12.93
C ASN A 63 -14.91 -7.49 -12.82
N ILE A 64 -15.20 -8.59 -13.50
CA ILE A 64 -14.47 -9.84 -13.50
C ILE A 64 -13.89 -10.05 -14.90
N VAL A 65 -12.63 -10.47 -14.96
CA VAL A 65 -11.91 -10.64 -16.22
C VAL A 65 -11.69 -12.13 -16.47
N GLY A 66 -12.29 -12.65 -17.53
CA GLY A 66 -12.07 -14.00 -18.03
C GLY A 66 -13.08 -15.05 -17.52
N TYR A 67 -12.65 -16.31 -17.54
CA TYR A 67 -13.45 -17.46 -17.11
C TYR A 67 -13.05 -17.86 -15.69
N LEU A 68 -14.03 -18.22 -14.88
CA LEU A 68 -13.81 -18.67 -13.52
C LEU A 68 -14.14 -20.16 -13.38
N TRP A 69 -13.18 -20.91 -12.85
CA TRP A 69 -13.35 -22.30 -12.48
C TRP A 69 -13.99 -22.45 -11.11
N LYS A 70 -15.17 -23.09 -11.04
CA LYS A 70 -15.94 -23.35 -9.81
C LYS A 70 -15.83 -22.24 -8.74
N PRO A 71 -16.14 -20.98 -9.11
CA PRO A 71 -15.85 -19.86 -8.23
C PRO A 71 -16.63 -19.90 -6.92
N LYS A 72 -16.04 -19.34 -5.87
CA LYS A 72 -16.64 -19.18 -4.55
C LYS A 72 -16.54 -17.73 -4.14
N ILE A 73 -17.64 -17.18 -3.64
CA ILE A 73 -17.64 -15.85 -3.02
C ILE A 73 -17.55 -16.01 -1.51
N ARG A 74 -16.81 -15.10 -0.87
CA ARG A 74 -16.67 -15.02 0.58
C ARG A 74 -16.92 -13.58 1.02
N PHE A 75 -17.78 -13.43 2.01
CA PHE A 75 -18.02 -12.19 2.74
C PHE A 75 -17.36 -12.29 4.10
N SER A 76 -16.50 -11.34 4.41
CA SER A 76 -15.83 -11.23 5.71
C SER A 76 -15.85 -9.81 6.22
N MET A 77 -16.14 -9.66 7.50
CA MET A 77 -16.08 -8.39 8.21
C MET A 77 -15.70 -8.69 9.66
N HIS A 78 -14.98 -7.77 10.29
CA HIS A 78 -14.59 -7.92 11.69
C HIS A 78 -15.82 -8.06 12.60
N ASN A 79 -15.76 -8.93 13.61
CA ASN A 79 -16.90 -9.27 14.48
C ASN A 79 -18.14 -9.85 13.78
N TYR A 80 -18.02 -10.30 12.52
CA TYR A 80 -19.06 -11.06 11.80
C TYR A 80 -18.58 -12.47 11.45
N LYS A 81 -19.51 -13.42 11.41
CA LYS A 81 -19.23 -14.77 10.92
C LYS A 81 -19.02 -14.72 9.42
N THR A 82 -17.85 -15.18 8.98
CA THR A 82 -17.54 -15.32 7.56
C THR A 82 -18.58 -16.18 6.87
N LYS A 83 -19.12 -15.69 5.77
CA LYS A 83 -20.09 -16.42 4.94
C LYS A 83 -19.48 -16.71 3.59
N LYS A 84 -19.56 -17.98 3.15
CA LYS A 84 -18.96 -18.44 1.90
C LYS A 84 -19.88 -19.39 1.18
N PHE A 85 -20.02 -19.23 -0.13
CA PHE A 85 -20.74 -20.18 -0.98
C PHE A 85 -20.23 -20.19 -2.42
N SER A 86 -20.56 -21.25 -3.14
CA SER A 86 -20.17 -21.44 -4.54
C SER A 86 -21.10 -20.65 -5.45
N LEU A 87 -20.53 -19.98 -6.45
CA LEU A 87 -21.29 -19.31 -7.51
C LEU A 87 -21.63 -20.33 -8.61
N ASN A 88 -22.89 -20.33 -9.06
CA ASN A 88 -23.40 -21.28 -10.04
C ASN A 88 -23.76 -20.55 -11.34
N PRO A 89 -23.36 -21.06 -12.53
CA PRO A 89 -23.71 -20.45 -13.81
C PRO A 89 -25.22 -20.29 -14.04
N LYS A 90 -26.08 -21.07 -13.36
CA LYS A 90 -27.54 -20.92 -13.43
C LYS A 90 -28.06 -19.56 -12.93
N HIS A 91 -27.26 -18.82 -12.16
CA HIS A 91 -27.62 -17.49 -11.66
C HIS A 91 -27.09 -16.34 -12.53
N LEU A 92 -26.50 -16.65 -13.70
CA LEU A 92 -26.08 -15.65 -14.66
C LEU A 92 -27.28 -15.08 -15.42
N ASP A 93 -27.25 -13.77 -15.66
CA ASP A 93 -28.14 -13.14 -16.61
C ASP A 93 -27.71 -13.39 -18.08
N LYS A 94 -28.50 -12.90 -19.04
CA LYS A 94 -28.19 -13.02 -20.48
C LYS A 94 -26.88 -12.33 -20.90
N LYS A 95 -26.33 -11.46 -20.06
CA LYS A 95 -25.08 -10.71 -20.27
C LYS A 95 -23.93 -11.28 -19.42
N ASN A 96 -24.10 -12.44 -18.78
CA ASN A 96 -23.14 -13.06 -17.87
C ASN A 96 -22.80 -12.21 -16.63
N ASN A 97 -23.74 -11.43 -16.12
CA ASN A 97 -23.64 -10.79 -14.81
C ASN A 97 -24.33 -11.62 -13.74
N MET A 98 -23.97 -11.40 -12.49
CA MET A 98 -24.57 -12.09 -11.35
C MET A 98 -24.88 -11.10 -10.23
N THR A 99 -26.09 -11.17 -9.67
CA THR A 99 -26.46 -10.41 -8.47
C THR A 99 -26.48 -11.34 -7.27
N VAL A 100 -25.72 -11.00 -6.24
CA VAL A 100 -25.56 -11.81 -5.02
C VAL A 100 -25.75 -10.95 -3.79
N ASN A 101 -26.97 -10.97 -3.25
CA ASN A 101 -27.29 -10.34 -1.98
C ASN A 101 -27.03 -11.31 -0.82
N SER A 102 -26.62 -10.79 0.34
CA SER A 102 -26.44 -11.65 1.51
C SER A 102 -26.65 -10.95 2.84
N TYR A 103 -27.13 -11.73 3.80
CA TYR A 103 -27.05 -11.39 5.22
C TYR A 103 -25.83 -12.06 5.85
N ILE A 104 -25.06 -11.32 6.63
CA ILE A 104 -23.99 -11.88 7.47
C ILE A 104 -24.36 -11.76 8.96
N LEU A 105 -24.01 -12.78 9.74
CA LEU A 105 -24.40 -12.88 11.15
C LEU A 105 -23.31 -12.28 12.02
N PRO A 106 -23.61 -11.28 12.87
CA PRO A 106 -22.64 -10.79 13.85
C PRO A 106 -22.26 -11.92 14.82
N VAL A 107 -21.00 -11.95 15.23
CA VAL A 107 -20.53 -12.85 16.29
C VAL A 107 -21.17 -12.39 17.60
N PRO A 108 -21.71 -13.31 18.44
CA PRO A 108 -22.25 -12.96 19.77
C PRO A 108 -21.19 -12.26 20.63
N GLU A 109 -21.59 -11.28 21.44
CA GLU A 109 -20.65 -10.45 22.23
C GLU A 109 -19.71 -11.26 23.11
N ASN A 110 -20.19 -12.34 23.73
CA ASN A 110 -19.38 -13.25 24.56
C ASN A 110 -18.33 -14.07 23.79
N GLN A 111 -18.41 -14.11 22.47
CA GLN A 111 -17.49 -14.80 21.57
C GLN A 111 -16.70 -13.83 20.69
N ARG A 112 -17.01 -12.53 20.76
CA ARG A 112 -16.18 -11.51 20.13
C ARG A 112 -14.84 -11.52 20.84
N ILE A 113 -13.77 -11.60 20.06
CA ILE A 113 -12.47 -11.24 20.57
C ILE A 113 -12.63 -9.77 20.98
N PRO A 114 -12.44 -9.40 22.26
CA PRO A 114 -12.52 -8.01 22.65
C PRO A 114 -11.59 -7.27 21.72
N ASP A 115 -12.12 -6.25 21.03
CA ASP A 115 -11.31 -5.40 20.18
C ASP A 115 -10.09 -5.03 21.02
N LEU A 116 -8.90 -5.48 20.61
CA LEU A 116 -7.66 -4.88 21.08
C LEU A 116 -7.90 -3.41 20.86
N THR A 117 -8.12 -2.65 21.95
CA THR A 117 -8.67 -1.28 21.96
C THR A 117 -8.37 -0.66 20.62
N LYS A 118 -9.39 -0.53 19.74
CA LYS A 118 -9.28 -0.05 18.34
C LYS A 118 -8.03 0.79 18.27
N SER A 119 -6.99 0.40 17.52
CA SER A 119 -5.72 1.15 17.55
C SER A 119 -6.10 2.61 17.47
N THR A 120 -5.89 3.36 18.56
CA THR A 120 -6.50 4.67 18.71
C THR A 120 -6.11 5.47 17.49
N ILE A 121 -6.93 6.41 17.04
CA ILE A 121 -6.61 7.17 15.84
C ILE A 121 -5.20 7.79 15.94
N THR A 122 -4.77 8.08 17.17
CA THR A 122 -3.39 8.37 17.56
C THR A 122 -2.38 7.27 17.22
N LYS A 123 -2.54 6.02 17.68
CA LYS A 123 -1.66 4.89 17.33
C LYS A 123 -1.57 4.67 15.82
N ARG A 124 -2.69 4.81 15.10
CA ARG A 124 -2.69 4.66 13.64
C ARG A 124 -1.95 5.82 12.97
N ALA A 125 -2.18 7.06 13.39
CA ALA A 125 -1.45 8.21 12.89
C ALA A 125 0.08 8.05 13.10
N GLU A 126 0.52 7.57 14.27
CA GLU A 126 1.92 7.31 14.57
C GLU A 126 2.59 6.32 13.61
N THR A 127 1.85 5.33 13.07
CA THR A 127 2.43 4.35 12.12
C THR A 127 2.97 4.98 10.83
N PHE A 128 2.49 6.17 10.46
CA PHE A 128 2.96 6.89 9.28
C PHE A 128 4.25 7.69 9.55
N PHE A 129 4.65 7.85 10.81
CA PHE A 129 5.83 8.61 11.21
C PHE A 129 6.92 7.71 11.77
N ILE A 130 7.62 7.04 10.85
CA ILE A 130 8.75 6.18 11.20
C ILE A 130 9.98 7.06 11.48
N VAL A 131 10.61 6.86 12.63
CA VAL A 131 11.86 7.55 12.99
C VAL A 131 12.93 7.30 11.93
N GLY A 132 13.60 8.38 11.50
CA GLY A 132 14.58 8.40 10.40
C GLY A 132 13.98 8.69 9.03
N ASN A 133 12.64 8.58 8.86
CA ASN A 133 11.97 8.97 7.62
C ASN A 133 11.67 10.46 7.59
N ILE A 134 11.06 10.91 6.49
CA ILE A 134 10.61 12.29 6.29
C ILE A 134 9.12 12.36 6.03
N PHE A 135 8.56 13.52 6.32
CA PHE A 135 7.24 13.94 5.87
C PHE A 135 7.31 15.42 5.47
N TYR A 136 6.26 15.90 4.80
CA TYR A 136 6.13 17.31 4.45
C TYR A 136 4.99 17.94 5.24
N ASN A 137 5.22 19.13 5.78
CA ASN A 137 4.21 19.97 6.40
C ASN A 137 3.85 21.12 5.46
N LEU A 138 2.59 21.21 5.05
CA LEU A 138 2.11 22.30 4.21
C LEU A 138 1.92 23.56 5.06
N ILE A 139 2.73 24.59 4.82
CA ILE A 139 2.68 25.86 5.57
C ILE A 139 1.57 26.74 4.99
N ASP A 140 1.56 26.88 3.66
CA ASP A 140 0.60 27.68 2.90
C ASP A 140 0.37 27.06 1.51
N LYS A 141 -0.41 27.72 0.64
CA LYS A 141 -0.73 27.20 -0.70
C LYS A 141 0.47 27.07 -1.64
N ASN A 142 1.61 27.67 -1.30
CA ASN A 142 2.80 27.78 -2.14
C ASN A 142 4.05 27.15 -1.52
N ASN A 143 4.03 26.80 -0.23
CA ASN A 143 5.21 26.33 0.49
C ASN A 143 4.90 25.09 1.35
N ALA A 144 5.75 24.08 1.24
CA ALA A 144 5.80 22.95 2.15
C ALA A 144 7.21 22.81 2.74
N GLU A 145 7.27 22.49 4.02
CA GLU A 145 8.51 22.26 4.73
C GLU A 145 8.78 20.76 4.84
N ARG A 146 10.00 20.36 4.52
CA ARG A 146 10.46 18.98 4.69
C ARG A 146 11.01 18.78 6.09
N ILE A 147 10.51 17.77 6.79
CA ILE A 147 10.90 17.48 8.18
C ILE A 147 11.41 16.05 8.28
N ILE A 148 12.56 15.88 8.94
CA ILE A 148 13.14 14.57 9.29
C ILE A 148 12.62 14.16 10.66
N ILE A 149 12.08 12.96 10.78
CA ILE A 149 11.41 12.47 11.99
C ILE A 149 12.47 11.90 12.93
N SER A 150 12.72 12.56 14.06
CA SER A 150 13.55 12.04 15.16
C SER A 150 12.70 11.47 16.30
N SER A 151 11.51 12.01 16.51
CA SER A 151 10.50 11.49 17.44
C SER A 151 9.10 11.75 16.90
N ALA A 152 8.14 10.87 17.21
CA ALA A 152 6.76 11.04 16.79
C ALA A 152 5.80 10.53 17.87
N LYS A 153 4.82 11.35 18.22
CA LYS A 153 3.73 10.99 19.13
C LYS A 153 2.44 11.68 18.72
N ALA A 154 1.35 10.97 18.65
CA ALA A 154 0.04 11.54 18.37
C ALA A 154 -0.67 11.94 19.68
N ILE A 155 -1.37 13.06 19.63
CA ILE A 155 -2.13 13.61 20.76
C ILE A 155 -3.54 13.91 20.27
N GLU A 156 -4.54 13.56 21.06
CA GLU A 156 -5.94 13.86 20.81
C GLU A 156 -6.44 14.82 21.88
N PRO A 157 -6.27 16.15 21.70
CA PRO A 157 -6.66 17.13 22.72
C PRO A 157 -8.18 17.21 22.94
N ARG A 158 -8.98 16.74 21.98
CA ARG A 158 -10.43 16.59 22.05
C ARG A 158 -10.86 15.52 21.05
N ASP A 159 -11.97 14.84 21.31
CA ASP A 159 -12.46 13.74 20.49
C ASP A 159 -12.51 14.09 19.00
N GLY A 160 -11.83 13.29 18.18
CA GLY A 160 -11.80 13.43 16.73
C GLY A 160 -10.83 14.48 16.19
N PHE A 161 -10.11 15.23 17.04
CA PHE A 161 -9.06 16.16 16.61
C PHE A 161 -7.68 15.65 16.99
N ILE A 162 -6.77 15.53 16.02
CA ILE A 162 -5.45 14.94 16.24
C ILE A 162 -4.36 15.95 15.91
N LEU A 163 -3.37 16.00 16.78
CA LEU A 163 -2.10 16.68 16.54
C LEU A 163 -0.97 15.66 16.58
N MET A 164 -0.01 15.83 15.68
CA MET A 164 1.24 15.09 15.71
C MET A 164 2.29 15.93 16.42
N LYS A 165 2.82 15.45 17.54
CA LYS A 165 4.03 15.97 18.15
C LYS A 165 5.24 15.30 17.50
N ILE A 166 5.92 16.01 16.60
CA ILE A 166 7.11 15.55 15.88
C ILE A 166 8.30 16.43 16.27
N ASN A 167 9.40 15.84 16.72
CA ASN A 167 10.61 16.57 17.12
C ASN A 167 10.31 17.70 18.13
N ASP A 168 9.42 17.44 19.09
CA ASP A 168 8.91 18.40 20.07
C ASP A 168 8.04 19.55 19.56
N LEU A 169 7.75 19.61 18.27
CA LEU A 169 6.82 20.57 17.65
C LEU A 169 5.47 19.91 17.34
N HIS A 170 4.39 20.69 17.38
CA HIS A 170 3.04 20.21 17.10
C HIS A 170 2.62 20.54 15.68
N TYR A 171 2.10 19.55 14.96
CA TYR A 171 1.64 19.64 13.59
C TYR A 171 0.19 19.20 13.47
N ASP A 172 -0.58 19.95 12.69
CA ASP A 172 -1.94 19.58 12.30
C ASP A 172 -1.89 18.47 11.25
N VAL A 173 -2.61 17.38 11.50
CA VAL A 173 -2.71 16.25 10.57
C VAL A 173 -3.25 16.65 9.19
N ALA A 174 -4.05 17.71 9.10
CA ALA A 174 -4.56 18.24 7.84
C ALA A 174 -3.49 18.92 6.99
N ARG A 175 -2.32 19.21 7.57
CA ARG A 175 -1.16 19.79 6.87
C ARG A 175 -0.02 18.79 6.70
N CYS A 176 -0.12 17.61 7.32
CA CYS A 176 0.89 16.57 7.22
C CYS A 176 0.68 15.74 5.96
N TYR A 177 1.72 15.66 5.13
CA TYR A 177 1.77 14.80 3.96
C TYR A 177 2.81 13.71 4.18
N VAL A 178 2.37 12.46 4.12
CA VAL A 178 3.18 11.27 4.39
C VAL A 178 3.37 10.45 3.12
N PRO A 179 4.49 9.73 2.97
CA PRO A 179 4.75 8.95 1.76
C PRO A 179 3.75 7.78 1.63
N GLN A 180 3.05 7.71 0.50
CA GLN A 180 2.13 6.64 0.10
C GLN A 180 2.34 6.29 -1.37
N GLU A 181 2.74 5.05 -1.64
CA GLU A 181 3.01 4.54 -3.00
C GLU A 181 3.90 5.45 -3.87
N GLY A 182 4.81 6.20 -3.25
CA GLY A 182 5.74 7.12 -3.92
C GLY A 182 5.21 8.54 -4.19
N LYS A 183 3.97 8.84 -3.78
CA LYS A 183 3.46 10.20 -3.63
C LYS A 183 3.43 10.61 -2.16
N TYR A 184 3.15 11.88 -1.90
CA TYR A 184 2.91 12.40 -0.57
C TYR A 184 1.43 12.69 -0.42
N GLU A 185 0.74 11.91 0.41
CA GLU A 185 -0.70 11.98 0.61
C GLU A 185 -1.04 12.58 1.98
N ASN A 186 -2.13 13.34 2.03
CA ASN A 186 -2.55 14.03 3.24
C ASN A 186 -3.01 13.05 4.32
N LEU A 187 -2.44 13.17 5.52
CA LEU A 187 -2.71 12.25 6.62
C LEU A 187 -4.17 12.29 7.07
N SER A 188 -4.80 13.46 7.13
CA SER A 188 -6.22 13.56 7.51
C SER A 188 -7.16 12.87 6.51
N TYR A 189 -6.81 12.88 5.22
CA TYR A 189 -7.54 12.14 4.19
C TYR A 189 -7.37 10.62 4.34
N ILE A 190 -6.15 10.15 4.64
CA ILE A 190 -5.89 8.72 4.90
C ILE A 190 -6.68 8.23 6.12
N LEU A 191 -6.79 9.07 7.14
CA LEU A 191 -7.49 8.77 8.40
C LEU A 191 -8.99 9.07 8.35
N LYS A 192 -9.56 9.50 7.21
CA LYS A 192 -10.95 9.99 7.11
C LYS A 192 -12.01 9.04 7.66
N SER A 193 -11.83 7.73 7.50
CA SER A 193 -12.78 6.72 8.00
C SER A 193 -12.76 6.53 9.52
N LEU A 194 -11.74 7.09 10.17
CA LEU A 194 -11.55 7.02 11.63
C LEU A 194 -11.86 8.35 12.31
N LEU A 195 -11.92 9.44 11.54
CA LEU A 195 -12.23 10.77 12.04
C LEU A 195 -13.75 10.94 12.15
N ASN A 196 -14.22 11.43 13.30
CA ASN A 196 -15.63 11.75 13.51
C ASN A 196 -16.07 13.00 12.73
N GLU A 197 -15.12 13.85 12.33
CA GLU A 197 -15.36 15.05 11.54
C GLU A 197 -14.58 15.03 10.22
N PRO A 198 -15.15 15.62 9.15
CA PRO A 198 -14.49 15.78 7.86
C PRO A 198 -13.44 16.92 7.91
N ILE A 199 -12.40 16.73 8.72
CA ILE A 199 -11.33 17.72 8.94
C ILE A 199 -10.64 18.06 7.61
N PHE A 200 -10.43 17.04 6.77
CA PHE A 200 -9.80 17.20 5.47
C PHE A 200 -10.63 18.10 4.55
N GLU A 201 -11.93 17.85 4.43
CA GLU A 201 -12.83 18.60 3.57
C GLU A 201 -12.93 20.07 4.00
N LYS A 202 -12.92 20.33 5.32
CA LYS A 202 -12.90 21.70 5.87
C LYS A 202 -11.58 22.42 5.61
N SER A 203 -10.46 21.70 5.45
CA SER A 203 -9.13 22.30 5.28
C SER A 203 -8.92 22.95 3.90
N GLY A 204 -9.59 22.45 2.86
CA GLY A 204 -9.37 22.88 1.47
C GLY A 204 -7.99 22.49 0.91
N ASN A 205 -7.25 21.62 1.61
CA ASN A 205 -5.93 21.18 1.19
C ASN A 205 -6.01 20.09 0.10
N PRO A 206 -5.01 19.98 -0.78
CA PRO A 206 -5.01 18.94 -1.81
C PRO A 206 -4.79 17.55 -1.19
N ILE A 207 -5.35 16.50 -1.80
CA ILE A 207 -5.16 15.12 -1.34
C ILE A 207 -3.68 14.72 -1.44
N TYR A 208 -3.03 15.08 -2.55
CA TYR A 208 -1.62 14.83 -2.79
C TYR A 208 -0.83 16.13 -2.87
N LEU A 209 0.36 16.14 -2.28
CA LEU A 209 1.30 17.25 -2.42
C LEU A 209 1.89 17.25 -3.84
N SER A 210 1.90 18.43 -4.48
CA SER A 210 2.51 18.58 -5.81
C SER A 210 4.02 18.35 -5.75
N GLU A 211 4.59 17.73 -6.79
CA GLU A 211 6.04 17.50 -6.92
C GLU A 211 6.86 18.80 -6.90
N ASN A 212 6.24 19.94 -7.22
CA ASN A 212 6.91 21.24 -7.17
C ASN A 212 7.34 21.64 -5.75
N TYR A 213 6.66 21.12 -4.72
CA TYR A 213 7.01 21.38 -3.32
C TYR A 213 7.99 20.35 -2.74
N LEU A 214 8.30 19.29 -3.47
CA LEU A 214 9.15 18.21 -2.98
C LEU A 214 10.62 18.52 -3.27
N ASP A 215 11.46 18.27 -2.27
CA ASP A 215 12.90 18.22 -2.47
C ASP A 215 13.25 17.07 -3.44
N PRO A 216 14.35 17.18 -4.20
CA PRO A 216 14.79 16.07 -5.04
C PRO A 216 15.05 14.79 -4.23
N SER A 217 14.78 13.65 -4.86
CA SER A 217 14.98 12.34 -4.26
C SER A 217 16.45 12.04 -3.99
N ILE A 218 16.71 11.21 -2.98
CA ILE A 218 18.05 10.82 -2.56
C ILE A 218 18.26 9.32 -2.84
N ILE A 219 19.30 8.99 -3.61
CA ILE A 219 19.83 7.63 -3.71
C ILE A 219 21.03 7.54 -2.78
N TYR A 220 20.97 6.68 -1.77
CA TYR A 220 22.01 6.57 -0.75
C TYR A 220 22.40 5.13 -0.46
N GLY A 221 23.52 4.94 0.22
CA GLY A 221 24.05 3.60 0.41
C GLY A 221 25.27 3.51 1.28
N LYS A 222 25.70 2.26 1.52
CA LYS A 222 27.00 1.94 2.09
C LYS A 222 27.80 1.02 1.18
N VAL A 223 29.11 1.20 1.18
CA VAL A 223 30.09 0.26 0.63
C VAL A 223 30.65 -0.58 1.77
N ILE A 224 30.51 -1.90 1.66
CA ILE A 224 30.75 -2.84 2.76
C ILE A 224 31.74 -3.92 2.30
N ASN A 225 32.73 -4.23 3.14
CA ASN A 225 33.61 -5.36 2.93
C ASN A 225 32.85 -6.65 3.26
N ILE A 226 32.68 -7.52 2.27
CA ILE A 226 31.89 -8.76 2.40
C ILE A 226 32.50 -9.76 3.40
N SER A 227 33.81 -9.68 3.67
CA SER A 227 34.52 -10.66 4.50
C SER A 227 34.36 -10.38 5.99
N ASN A 228 34.21 -9.11 6.39
CA ASN A 228 34.14 -8.71 7.80
C ASN A 228 32.95 -7.79 8.13
N GLY A 229 32.15 -7.38 7.14
CA GLY A 229 31.01 -6.49 7.32
C GLY A 229 31.35 -5.04 7.62
N MET A 230 32.64 -4.66 7.61
CA MET A 230 33.08 -3.31 7.93
C MET A 230 32.83 -2.34 6.75
N PRO A 231 32.56 -1.05 7.03
CA PRO A 231 32.45 -0.04 5.98
C PRO A 231 33.78 0.16 5.25
N VAL A 232 33.70 0.50 3.96
CA VAL A 232 34.86 0.75 3.10
C VAL A 232 34.85 2.19 2.63
N MET A 233 35.83 2.96 3.10
CA MET A 233 36.10 4.33 2.66
C MET A 233 36.85 4.36 1.33
N GLY A 234 36.64 5.42 0.54
CA GLY A 234 37.43 5.70 -0.66
C GLY A 234 36.96 4.98 -1.92
N ALA A 235 35.84 4.27 -1.89
CA ALA A 235 35.24 3.68 -3.07
C ALA A 235 34.52 4.74 -3.90
N GLU A 236 34.76 4.78 -5.20
CA GLU A 236 34.06 5.70 -6.10
C GLU A 236 32.76 5.05 -6.58
N VAL A 237 31.63 5.66 -6.25
CA VAL A 237 30.30 5.29 -6.73
C VAL A 237 29.91 6.23 -7.86
N ILE A 238 29.37 5.67 -8.95
CA ILE A 238 29.02 6.39 -10.17
C ILE A 238 27.57 6.12 -10.51
N LEU A 239 26.78 7.19 -10.63
CA LEU A 239 25.46 7.21 -11.25
C LEU A 239 25.66 7.48 -12.74
N THR A 240 25.14 6.63 -13.63
CA THR A 240 25.42 6.74 -15.08
C THR A 240 24.60 7.82 -15.76
N ASP A 241 23.32 7.94 -15.43
CA ASP A 241 22.40 8.95 -15.99
C ASP A 241 21.50 9.55 -14.89
N PRO A 242 21.64 10.83 -14.52
CA PRO A 242 22.67 11.74 -14.99
C PRO A 242 24.05 11.31 -14.45
N PHE A 243 25.10 11.56 -15.23
CA PHE A 243 26.46 11.24 -14.80
C PHE A 243 26.84 12.01 -13.54
N LYS A 244 26.95 11.31 -12.41
CA LYS A 244 27.39 11.86 -11.12
C LYS A 244 28.34 10.87 -10.45
N ARG A 245 29.34 11.39 -9.72
CA ARG A 245 30.27 10.57 -8.93
C ARG A 245 30.35 11.02 -7.48
N ARG A 246 30.57 10.06 -6.57
CA ARG A 246 30.76 10.26 -5.13
C ARG A 246 31.81 9.29 -4.62
N ILE A 247 32.56 9.70 -3.59
CA ILE A 247 33.51 8.84 -2.89
C ILE A 247 32.88 8.45 -1.56
N SER A 248 32.97 7.17 -1.18
CA SER A 248 32.47 6.71 0.11
C SER A 248 33.27 7.30 1.27
N ASP A 249 32.57 7.78 2.29
CA ASP A 249 33.18 8.39 3.48
C ASP A 249 33.80 7.37 4.45
N GLU A 250 34.30 7.82 5.60
CA GLU A 250 34.87 6.98 6.67
C GLU A 250 33.92 5.89 7.19
N ASN A 251 32.61 6.11 7.06
CA ASN A 251 31.56 5.16 7.41
C ASN A 251 31.05 4.36 6.19
N GLY A 252 31.76 4.46 5.07
CA GLY A 252 31.44 3.83 3.80
C GLY A 252 30.21 4.39 3.10
N GLN A 253 29.69 5.54 3.53
CA GLN A 253 28.42 6.10 3.07
C GLN A 253 28.57 6.92 1.80
N TYR A 254 27.53 6.95 0.97
CA TYR A 254 27.41 7.83 -0.19
C TYR A 254 25.96 8.27 -0.40
N ALA A 255 25.77 9.40 -1.09
CA ALA A 255 24.44 9.89 -1.48
C ALA A 255 24.46 10.72 -2.79
N PHE A 256 23.45 10.51 -3.63
CA PHE A 256 23.15 11.27 -4.83
C PHE A 256 21.78 11.91 -4.72
N GLN A 257 21.67 13.13 -5.24
CA GLN A 257 20.40 13.81 -5.39
C GLN A 257 19.92 13.69 -6.84
N VAL A 258 18.66 13.33 -7.06
CA VAL A 258 18.03 13.14 -8.38
C VAL A 258 16.63 13.74 -8.37
N ASP A 259 16.23 14.36 -9.48
CA ASP A 259 15.04 15.21 -9.60
C ASP A 259 14.02 14.69 -10.61
N LYS A 260 14.36 13.67 -11.39
CA LYS A 260 13.53 13.12 -12.47
C LYS A 260 13.14 11.67 -12.18
N PRO A 261 11.95 11.22 -12.58
CA PRO A 261 11.65 9.79 -12.58
C PRO A 261 12.49 9.10 -13.65
N GLY A 262 12.82 7.83 -13.43
CA GLY A 262 13.65 7.07 -14.36
C GLY A 262 14.26 5.81 -13.77
N ASN A 263 15.05 5.12 -14.60
CA ASN A 263 15.87 4.00 -14.18
C ASN A 263 17.29 4.49 -13.92
N TYR A 264 17.71 4.39 -12.67
CA TYR A 264 19.03 4.82 -12.24
C TYR A 264 19.94 3.61 -12.07
N GLU A 265 21.05 3.60 -12.79
CA GLU A 265 22.07 2.56 -12.66
C GLU A 265 23.26 3.09 -11.87
N LEU A 266 23.66 2.33 -10.85
CA LEU A 266 24.83 2.65 -10.06
C LEU A 266 25.94 1.63 -10.32
N THR A 267 27.14 2.13 -10.54
CA THR A 267 28.36 1.35 -10.62
C THR A 267 29.33 1.79 -9.52
N ILE A 268 30.31 0.95 -9.24
CA ILE A 268 31.31 1.19 -8.20
C ILE A 268 32.69 0.81 -8.71
N ASN A 269 33.65 1.68 -8.43
CA ASN A 269 35.08 1.46 -8.55
C ASN A 269 35.65 1.32 -7.13
N PRO A 270 36.01 0.10 -6.70
CA PRO A 270 36.58 -0.13 -5.38
C PRO A 270 37.91 0.63 -5.20
N PRO A 271 38.28 0.97 -3.95
CA PRO A 271 39.60 1.52 -3.65
C PRO A 271 40.70 0.46 -3.87
N PRO A 272 41.99 0.85 -3.84
CA PRO A 272 43.10 -0.10 -3.91
C PRO A 272 42.92 -1.25 -2.91
N TYR A 273 43.37 -2.45 -3.28
CA TYR A 273 43.24 -3.69 -2.49
C TYR A 273 41.82 -4.22 -2.33
N TYR A 274 40.83 -3.67 -3.05
CA TYR A 274 39.48 -4.21 -3.13
C TYR A 274 39.09 -4.53 -4.57
N LYS A 275 38.24 -5.55 -4.71
CA LYS A 275 37.63 -5.97 -5.98
C LYS A 275 36.11 -5.94 -5.86
N LYS A 276 35.46 -5.59 -6.97
CA LYS A 276 34.00 -5.60 -7.07
C LYS A 276 33.53 -7.05 -6.98
N THR A 277 32.54 -7.34 -6.14
CA THR A 277 31.85 -8.63 -6.20
C THR A 277 30.91 -8.63 -7.39
N ASN A 278 30.86 -9.75 -8.15
CA ASN A 278 29.93 -9.93 -9.27
C ASN A 278 28.48 -9.98 -8.76
N VAL A 279 27.91 -8.80 -8.52
CA VAL A 279 26.50 -8.58 -8.27
C VAL A 279 25.99 -7.78 -9.46
N SER A 280 24.82 -8.17 -9.98
CA SER A 280 24.11 -7.44 -11.02
C SER A 280 24.10 -5.94 -10.71
N ILE A 281 24.27 -5.09 -11.73
CA ILE A 281 24.20 -3.63 -11.57
C ILE A 281 22.82 -3.31 -10.98
N PRO A 282 22.73 -2.75 -9.77
CA PRO A 282 21.43 -2.43 -9.19
C PRO A 282 20.78 -1.32 -10.02
N THR A 283 19.68 -1.65 -10.70
CA THR A 283 18.80 -0.66 -11.32
C THR A 283 17.77 -0.22 -10.29
N ILE A 284 17.77 1.08 -9.96
CA ILE A 284 16.76 1.68 -9.09
C ILE A 284 15.67 2.26 -9.99
N LEU A 285 14.48 1.65 -9.97
CA LEU A 285 13.31 2.20 -10.63
C LEU A 285 12.71 3.30 -9.74
N MET A 286 12.78 4.54 -10.23
CA MET A 286 12.21 5.72 -9.60
C MET A 286 10.96 6.15 -10.35
N LYS A 287 9.79 5.79 -9.82
CA LYS A 287 8.50 6.13 -10.44
C LYS A 287 8.15 7.62 -10.32
N TYR A 288 8.70 8.30 -9.33
CA TYR A 288 8.44 9.71 -9.01
C TYR A 288 9.77 10.44 -8.88
N GLY A 289 9.85 11.67 -9.40
CA GLY A 289 11.14 12.38 -9.50
C GLY A 289 11.65 12.93 -8.18
N LYS A 290 10.77 13.21 -7.23
CA LYS A 290 11.09 14.00 -6.03
C LYS A 290 10.53 13.39 -4.74
N GLY A 291 11.19 13.69 -3.63
CA GLY A 291 10.78 13.33 -2.28
C GLY A 291 11.06 11.87 -1.88
N GLY A 292 11.66 11.05 -2.74
CA GLY A 292 11.96 9.64 -2.44
C GLY A 292 13.34 9.42 -1.81
N TRP A 293 13.47 8.33 -1.05
CA TRP A 293 14.74 7.87 -0.47
C TRP A 293 14.99 6.41 -0.89
N TYR A 294 16.04 6.17 -1.66
CA TYR A 294 16.33 4.88 -2.28
C TYR A 294 17.67 4.35 -1.80
N LYS A 295 17.64 3.24 -1.06
CA LYS A 295 18.84 2.60 -0.54
C LYS A 295 19.42 1.63 -1.56
N SER A 296 20.71 1.73 -1.83
CA SER A 296 21.49 0.77 -2.61
C SER A 296 22.81 0.52 -1.90
N ASN A 297 23.13 -0.72 -1.55
CA ASN A 297 24.41 -1.03 -0.91
C ASN A 297 25.33 -1.72 -1.91
N PHE A 298 26.61 -1.44 -1.82
CA PHE A 298 27.65 -2.15 -2.55
C PHE A 298 28.47 -3.02 -1.62
N TYR A 299 28.87 -4.17 -2.15
CA TYR A 299 29.76 -5.10 -1.46
C TYR A 299 31.05 -5.22 -2.26
N VAL A 300 32.17 -5.21 -1.57
CA VAL A 300 33.50 -5.37 -2.14
C VAL A 300 34.26 -6.45 -1.38
N ARG A 301 35.19 -7.10 -2.06
CA ARG A 301 36.05 -8.12 -1.46
C ARG A 301 37.50 -7.63 -1.46
N PRO A 302 38.25 -7.77 -0.36
CA PRO A 302 39.69 -7.57 -0.38
C PRO A 302 40.38 -8.56 -1.35
#